data_AF-A0A2G4J2Z1-F1
#
_entry.id   AF-A0A2G4J2Z1-F1
#
_cell.length_a   1.000
_cell.length_b   1.000
_cell.length_c   1.000
_cell.angle_alpha   90.00
_cell.angle_beta   90.00
_cell.angle_gamma   90.00
#
_symmetry.space_group_name_H-M   'P 1'
#
loop_
_entity.id
_entity.type
_entity.pdbx_description
1 polymer ?
#
loop_
_entity_poly.entity_id
_entity_poly.type
_entity_poly.pdbx_seq_one_letter_code
_entity_poly.pdbx_strand_id
1 'polypeptide(L)'
;MKTLVFTLLWSVMGAQAFTQATLAQTQTAPVSAQPRATTSAPAALSAQPANKSQAVSGAEQIYRVDPDAFICSFYMGNMDWLRLRYVLKLYTTFKVEDSCDSVYFNKITTASITAQLAPLGPVAMPVRGGVQRYLMDVNLSPSLHPYNFVGKLRFSEQGEVILKPFDSIRWPLVGPKDVVNAAYYRFTLQMPISFIWNEGSLAHRLISPDGMKYIMFAWSNQSAIDITRDKLIELKTRLDLPPDWEYQSFLINKPLTIKSILGNHANRVLYDELGNYYIQYDLD
;
A
#
# COMPACT_ATOMS: atom_id res chain seq x y z
N MET A 1 50.59 25.94 5.60
CA MET A 1 49.54 26.66 6.34
C MET A 1 48.89 27.66 5.40
N LYS A 2 47.69 27.36 4.89
CA LYS A 2 46.87 28.30 4.10
C LYS A 2 45.48 28.30 4.71
N THR A 3 45.12 29.46 5.24
CA THR A 3 43.91 29.77 5.99
C THR A 3 42.73 29.83 5.03
N LEU A 4 41.71 28.98 5.22
CA LEU A 4 40.43 29.08 4.53
C LEU A 4 39.49 29.95 5.38
N VAL A 5 39.08 31.09 4.81
CA VAL A 5 38.07 31.99 5.37
C VAL A 5 36.70 31.50 4.93
N PHE A 6 35.85 31.12 5.88
CA PHE A 6 34.44 30.81 5.67
C PHE A 6 33.62 32.08 5.82
N THR A 7 33.04 32.58 4.73
CA THR A 7 32.09 33.70 4.76
C THR A 7 30.67 33.13 4.84
N LEU A 8 30.01 33.30 5.99
CA LEU A 8 28.57 33.11 6.13
C LEU A 8 27.82 34.23 5.40
N LEU A 9 26.95 33.87 4.46
CA LEU A 9 25.92 34.77 3.92
C LEU A 9 24.56 34.37 4.48
N TRP A 10 24.09 35.19 5.42
CA TRP A 10 22.68 35.32 5.78
C TRP A 10 21.98 36.20 4.74
N SER A 11 20.80 35.81 4.27
CA SER A 11 19.87 36.68 3.54
C SER A 11 18.46 36.25 3.96
N VAL A 12 17.87 36.94 4.95
CA VAL A 12 17.04 38.16 4.87
C VAL A 12 15.64 37.85 4.33
N MET A 13 14.69 38.09 5.23
CA MET A 13 13.24 38.07 5.07
C MET A 13 12.75 38.89 3.89
N GLY A 14 11.77 38.35 3.16
CA GLY A 14 10.92 39.08 2.24
C GLY A 14 9.45 38.80 2.56
N ALA A 15 8.85 39.66 3.37
CA ALA A 15 7.39 39.74 3.50
C ALA A 15 6.86 40.56 2.31
N GLN A 16 5.96 39.98 1.52
CA GLN A 16 5.13 40.75 0.58
C GLN A 16 3.68 40.63 1.01
N ALA A 17 3.20 41.75 1.57
CA ALA A 17 1.80 42.05 1.73
C ALA A 17 1.22 42.43 0.37
N PHE A 18 0.08 41.83 0.00
CA PHE A 18 -0.78 42.36 -1.05
C PHE A 18 -2.12 42.79 -0.45
N THR A 19 -2.50 44.00 -0.85
CA THR A 19 -3.64 44.80 -0.46
C THR A 19 -4.94 44.35 -1.13
N GLN A 20 -5.98 44.28 -0.28
CA GLN A 20 -7.36 44.76 -0.43
C GLN A 20 -8.16 44.63 -1.75
N ALA A 21 -9.33 44.00 -1.55
CA ALA A 21 -10.69 44.48 -1.83
C ALA A 21 -11.34 44.19 -3.19
N THR A 22 -12.36 43.33 -3.15
CA THR A 22 -13.63 43.59 -3.84
C THR A 22 -14.77 43.03 -3.00
N LEU A 23 -15.57 43.92 -2.43
CA LEU A 23 -16.81 43.65 -1.70
C LEU A 23 -17.93 43.40 -2.72
N ALA A 24 -18.48 42.20 -2.76
CA ALA A 24 -19.79 41.94 -3.36
C ALA A 24 -20.82 41.81 -2.24
N GLN A 25 -21.64 42.85 -2.09
CA GLN A 25 -22.80 42.89 -1.22
C GLN A 25 -23.84 41.89 -1.72
N THR A 26 -24.20 40.89 -0.92
CA THR A 26 -25.42 40.10 -1.15
C THR A 26 -26.43 40.47 -0.08
N GLN A 27 -27.60 40.90 -0.56
CA GLN A 27 -28.74 41.40 0.19
C GLN A 27 -29.28 40.36 1.17
N THR A 28 -29.57 40.82 2.39
CA THR A 28 -30.31 40.12 3.42
C THR A 28 -31.81 40.20 3.15
N ALA A 29 -32.46 39.04 3.01
CA ALA A 29 -33.92 38.92 3.05
C ALA A 29 -34.37 38.55 4.49
N PRO A 30 -35.60 38.94 4.90
CA PRO A 30 -36.00 38.94 6.30
C PRO A 30 -36.38 37.56 6.85
N VAL A 31 -36.12 37.45 8.15
CA VAL A 31 -36.43 36.37 9.08
C VAL A 31 -37.95 36.11 9.13
N SER A 32 -38.36 34.88 8.79
CA SER A 32 -39.64 34.32 9.19
C SER A 32 -39.40 33.33 10.33
N ALA A 33 -39.90 33.68 11.52
CA ALA A 33 -39.90 32.85 12.69
C ALA A 33 -40.90 31.68 12.53
N GLN A 34 -40.44 30.45 12.74
CA GLN A 34 -41.31 29.30 12.97
C GLN A 34 -40.86 28.51 14.21
N PRO A 35 -41.80 27.86 14.92
CA PRO A 35 -41.65 27.50 16.32
C PRO A 35 -40.78 26.26 16.56
N ARG A 36 -40.09 26.33 17.68
CA ARG A 36 -39.32 25.28 18.35
C ARG A 36 -40.23 24.09 18.69
N ALA A 37 -40.05 22.96 18.00
CA ALA A 37 -40.53 21.66 18.45
C ALA A 37 -39.36 20.87 19.06
N THR A 38 -39.41 20.73 20.37
CA THR A 38 -38.65 19.80 21.20
C THR A 38 -38.97 18.35 20.85
N THR A 39 -37.99 17.57 20.40
CA THR A 39 -37.80 16.18 20.87
C THR A 39 -36.37 15.71 20.56
N SER A 40 -35.52 15.71 21.58
CA SER A 40 -34.24 15.00 21.58
C SER A 40 -34.51 13.51 21.79
N ALA A 41 -34.37 12.71 20.73
CA ALA A 41 -34.21 11.26 20.85
C ALA A 41 -32.71 10.93 20.80
N PRO A 42 -32.18 10.11 21.73
CA PRO A 42 -30.80 9.66 21.64
C PRO A 42 -30.64 8.78 20.40
N ALA A 43 -29.67 9.15 19.55
CA ALA A 43 -29.23 8.31 18.45
C ALA A 43 -28.77 6.96 19.04
N ALA A 44 -29.55 5.92 18.76
CA ALA A 44 -29.15 4.55 19.06
C ALA A 44 -27.83 4.30 18.35
N LEU A 45 -26.78 4.00 19.12
CA LEU A 45 -25.61 3.30 18.60
C LEU A 45 -26.14 2.09 17.83
N SER A 46 -26.00 2.10 16.51
CA SER A 46 -26.22 0.90 15.73
C SER A 46 -25.16 -0.10 16.19
N ALA A 47 -25.58 -1.05 17.03
CA ALA A 47 -24.78 -2.21 17.34
C ALA A 47 -24.37 -2.85 16.00
N GLN A 48 -23.07 -2.83 15.69
CA GLN A 48 -22.53 -3.68 14.65
C GLN A 48 -23.02 -5.10 14.94
N PRO A 49 -23.64 -5.81 13.98
CA PRO A 49 -23.98 -7.19 14.20
C PRO A 49 -22.68 -7.91 14.56
N ALA A 50 -22.65 -8.51 15.76
CA ALA A 50 -21.59 -9.38 16.20
C ALA A 50 -21.39 -10.41 15.10
N ASN A 51 -20.33 -10.24 14.32
CA ASN A 51 -20.03 -11.07 13.18
C ASN A 51 -19.77 -12.45 13.77
N LYS A 52 -20.73 -13.37 13.60
CA LYS A 52 -20.50 -14.78 13.90
C LYS A 52 -19.28 -15.15 13.07
N SER A 53 -18.14 -15.35 13.73
CA SER A 53 -16.98 -16.03 13.15
C SER A 53 -17.51 -17.35 12.61
N GLN A 54 -17.81 -17.38 11.32
CA GLN A 54 -18.01 -18.61 10.58
C GLN A 54 -16.63 -19.27 10.59
N ALA A 55 -16.45 -20.15 11.57
CA ALA A 55 -15.41 -21.16 11.55
C ALA A 55 -15.70 -22.06 10.35
N VAL A 56 -15.15 -21.70 9.19
CA VAL A 56 -15.13 -22.54 8.01
C VAL A 56 -14.26 -23.74 8.35
N SER A 57 -14.89 -24.91 8.44
CA SER A 57 -14.23 -26.16 8.78
C SER A 57 -13.27 -26.61 7.68
N GLY A 58 -11.96 -26.59 7.98
CA GLY A 58 -11.09 -27.76 7.93
C GLY A 58 -10.65 -28.37 6.60
N ALA A 59 -11.10 -27.88 5.43
CA ALA A 59 -10.42 -28.17 4.18
C ALA A 59 -9.60 -26.93 3.81
N GLU A 60 -8.28 -27.03 3.80
CA GLU A 60 -7.38 -26.00 3.29
C GLU A 60 -7.73 -25.78 1.81
N GLN A 61 -8.65 -24.87 1.54
CA GLN A 61 -9.04 -24.55 0.17
C GLN A 61 -7.82 -23.96 -0.51
N ILE A 62 -7.30 -24.71 -1.47
CA ILE A 62 -6.20 -24.27 -2.33
C ILE A 62 -6.71 -23.06 -3.10
N TYR A 63 -6.36 -21.87 -2.62
CA TYR A 63 -6.72 -20.62 -3.27
C TYR A 63 -5.87 -20.43 -4.52
N ARG A 64 -6.43 -20.80 -5.67
CA ARG A 64 -5.86 -20.47 -6.98
C ARG A 64 -6.11 -19.00 -7.26
N VAL A 65 -5.08 -18.31 -7.70
CA VAL A 65 -5.16 -16.90 -8.03
C VAL A 65 -5.86 -16.76 -9.39
N ASP A 66 -6.91 -15.95 -9.43
CA ASP A 66 -7.45 -15.46 -10.69
C ASP A 66 -6.49 -14.39 -11.25
N PRO A 67 -5.88 -14.60 -12.43
CA PRO A 67 -4.91 -13.68 -13.01
C PRO A 67 -5.50 -12.33 -13.41
N ASP A 68 -6.82 -12.24 -13.58
CA ASP A 68 -7.53 -11.03 -14.04
C ASP A 68 -8.18 -10.26 -12.88
N ALA A 69 -8.32 -10.89 -11.72
CA ALA A 69 -8.90 -10.28 -10.53
C ALA A 69 -8.05 -9.13 -10.00
N PHE A 70 -8.71 -8.00 -9.74
CA PHE A 70 -8.07 -6.84 -9.14
C PHE A 70 -7.97 -6.99 -7.63
N ILE A 71 -6.82 -6.65 -7.08
CA ILE A 71 -6.57 -6.55 -5.64
C ILE A 71 -6.28 -5.09 -5.33
N CYS A 72 -7.13 -4.47 -4.52
CA CYS A 72 -6.91 -3.10 -4.05
C CYS A 72 -6.21 -3.11 -2.71
N SER A 73 -5.29 -2.15 -2.52
CA SER A 73 -4.56 -2.00 -1.26
C SER A 73 -4.45 -0.55 -0.81
N PHE A 74 -4.42 -0.35 0.50
CA PHE A 74 -3.98 0.89 1.12
C PHE A 74 -3.21 0.59 2.40
N TYR A 75 -2.44 1.57 2.85
CA TYR A 75 -1.70 1.52 4.10
C TYR A 75 -2.29 2.49 5.10
N MET A 76 -2.23 2.13 6.37
CA MET A 76 -2.54 3.02 7.49
C MET A 76 -1.32 3.18 8.35
N GLY A 77 -0.78 4.40 8.37
CA GLY A 77 0.38 4.74 9.18
C GLY A 77 0.01 5.19 10.59
N ASN A 78 0.79 4.71 11.56
CA ASN A 78 0.78 5.18 12.94
C ASN A 78 2.22 5.28 13.47
N MET A 79 2.48 6.30 14.29
CA MET A 79 3.75 6.44 15.02
C MET A 79 3.66 5.71 16.37
N ASP A 80 4.47 4.67 16.53
CA ASP A 80 4.70 4.01 17.82
C ASP A 80 5.77 4.82 18.58
N TRP A 81 5.31 5.82 19.35
CA TRP A 81 6.16 6.74 20.09
C TRP A 81 7.02 6.06 21.15
N LEU A 82 6.56 4.95 21.74
CA LEU A 82 7.31 4.21 22.76
C LEU A 82 8.55 3.53 22.17
N ARG A 83 8.40 2.96 20.97
CA ARG A 83 9.49 2.27 20.27
C ARG A 83 10.19 3.15 19.24
N LEU A 84 9.78 4.41 19.12
CA LEU A 84 10.20 5.35 18.08
C LEU A 84 10.24 4.65 16.73
N ARG A 85 9.10 4.20 16.22
CA ARG A 85 9.03 3.55 14.90
C ARG A 85 7.72 3.90 14.22
N TYR A 86 7.76 3.97 12.90
CA TYR A 86 6.57 4.18 12.09
C TYR A 86 6.06 2.83 11.59
N VAL A 87 4.78 2.53 11.84
CA VAL A 87 4.15 1.26 11.46
C VAL A 87 3.08 1.56 10.42
N LEU A 88 3.23 0.95 9.25
CA LEU A 88 2.29 1.02 8.13
C LEU A 88 1.55 -0.31 8.02
N LYS A 89 0.31 -0.36 8.49
CA LYS A 89 -0.55 -1.54 8.34
C LYS A 89 -1.09 -1.63 6.92
N LEU A 90 -0.89 -2.77 6.26
CA LEU A 90 -1.36 -3.07 4.91
C LEU A 90 -2.77 -3.66 4.97
N TYR A 91 -3.71 -2.98 4.33
CA TYR A 91 -5.08 -3.44 4.13
C TYR A 91 -5.29 -3.80 2.67
N THR A 92 -5.88 -4.97 2.41
CA THR A 92 -6.12 -5.45 1.04
C THR A 92 -7.48 -6.12 0.88
N THR A 93 -7.96 -6.16 -0.36
CA THR A 93 -9.18 -6.90 -0.73
C THR A 93 -8.93 -8.40 -0.96
N PHE A 94 -7.70 -8.89 -0.76
CA PHE A 94 -7.34 -10.29 -0.98
C PHE A 94 -8.13 -11.23 -0.06
N LYS A 95 -8.70 -12.29 -0.65
CA LYS A 95 -9.55 -13.30 0.04
C LYS A 95 -10.80 -12.76 0.73
N VAL A 96 -11.12 -11.48 0.53
CA VAL A 96 -12.33 -10.86 1.07
C VAL A 96 -13.24 -10.33 -0.03
N GLU A 97 -12.69 -10.01 -1.19
CA GLU A 97 -13.43 -9.76 -2.43
C GLU A 97 -12.96 -10.72 -3.52
N ASP A 98 -13.86 -11.13 -4.41
CA ASP A 98 -13.51 -11.95 -5.57
C ASP A 98 -12.64 -11.14 -6.55
N SER A 99 -13.00 -9.87 -6.77
CA SER A 99 -12.22 -8.89 -7.52
C SER A 99 -12.61 -7.48 -7.06
N CYS A 100 -11.63 -6.61 -6.90
CA CYS A 100 -11.85 -5.24 -6.49
C CYS A 100 -12.46 -4.40 -7.63
N ASP A 101 -13.53 -3.66 -7.34
CA ASP A 101 -14.03 -2.60 -8.21
C ASP A 101 -13.03 -1.43 -8.23
N SER A 102 -12.09 -1.46 -9.17
CA SER A 102 -11.01 -0.48 -9.30
C SER A 102 -11.53 0.94 -9.59
N VAL A 103 -12.63 1.07 -10.34
CA VAL A 103 -13.27 2.37 -10.63
C VAL A 103 -13.84 2.97 -9.35
N TYR A 104 -14.52 2.16 -8.53
CA TYR A 104 -15.00 2.62 -7.24
C TYR A 104 -13.85 2.90 -6.27
N PHE A 105 -12.86 2.01 -6.19
CA PHE A 105 -11.69 2.19 -5.33
C PHE A 105 -11.01 3.52 -5.60
N ASN A 106 -10.87 3.91 -6.87
CA ASN A 106 -10.28 5.18 -7.29
C ASN A 106 -11.06 6.42 -6.79
N LYS A 107 -12.37 6.29 -6.50
CA LYS A 107 -13.22 7.35 -5.93
C LYS A 107 -13.13 7.46 -4.41
N ILE A 108 -12.62 6.44 -3.71
CA ILE A 108 -12.44 6.49 -2.25
C ILE A 108 -11.32 7.47 -1.92
N THR A 109 -11.61 8.47 -1.10
CA THR A 109 -10.63 9.48 -0.65
C THR A 109 -9.93 9.05 0.62
N THR A 110 -8.73 9.57 0.87
CA THR A 110 -7.99 9.38 2.13
C THR A 110 -8.81 9.82 3.34
N ALA A 111 -9.53 10.94 3.25
CA ALA A 111 -10.44 11.41 4.30
C ALA A 111 -11.55 10.38 4.61
N SER A 112 -12.11 9.76 3.57
CA SER A 112 -13.13 8.71 3.74
C SER A 112 -12.56 7.45 4.40
N ILE A 113 -11.34 7.04 4.02
CA ILE A 113 -10.63 5.91 4.66
C ILE A 113 -10.42 6.21 6.15
N THR A 114 -9.86 7.39 6.48
CA THR A 114 -9.62 7.79 7.86
C THR A 114 -10.91 7.80 8.69
N ALA A 115 -12.00 8.39 8.16
CA ALA A 115 -13.27 8.48 8.89
C ALA A 115 -13.87 7.11 9.18
N GLN A 116 -13.82 6.18 8.21
CA GLN A 116 -14.42 4.86 8.36
C GLN A 116 -13.62 3.92 9.26
N LEU A 117 -12.29 4.10 9.32
CA LEU A 117 -11.41 3.25 10.12
C LEU A 117 -11.00 3.88 11.45
N ALA A 118 -11.44 5.10 11.75
CA ALA A 118 -11.23 5.76 13.04
C ALA A 118 -11.61 4.92 14.27
N PRO A 119 -12.68 4.08 14.25
CA PRO A 119 -13.00 3.22 15.39
C PRO A 119 -11.95 2.14 15.70
N LEU A 120 -11.09 1.80 14.75
CA LEU A 120 -10.04 0.77 14.91
C LEU A 120 -8.80 1.31 15.64
N GLY A 121 -8.73 2.62 15.87
CA GLY A 121 -7.63 3.27 16.59
C GLY A 121 -7.16 4.55 15.91
N PRO A 122 -6.17 5.25 16.51
CA PRO A 122 -5.61 6.45 15.92
C PRO A 122 -5.01 6.16 14.55
N VAL A 123 -5.57 6.80 13.52
CA VAL A 123 -5.09 6.74 12.14
C VAL A 123 -4.36 8.04 11.84
N ALA A 124 -3.04 8.00 11.74
CA ALA A 124 -2.27 9.21 11.51
C ALA A 124 -2.19 9.56 10.02
N MET A 125 -2.12 8.55 9.13
CA MET A 125 -1.89 8.81 7.72
C MET A 125 -2.31 7.63 6.81
N PRO A 126 -3.49 7.68 6.16
CA PRO A 126 -3.78 6.75 5.10
C PRO A 126 -2.89 7.05 3.88
N VAL A 127 -2.28 6.02 3.33
CA VAL A 127 -1.53 6.07 2.06
C VAL A 127 -2.22 5.11 1.11
N ARG A 128 -2.67 5.61 -0.05
CA ARG A 128 -3.20 4.72 -1.08
C ARG A 128 -2.05 3.84 -1.58
N GLY A 129 -2.27 2.53 -1.61
CA GLY A 129 -1.38 1.62 -2.30
C GLY A 129 -1.71 1.67 -3.78
N GLY A 130 -2.35 0.62 -4.30
CA GLY A 130 -2.77 0.61 -5.69
C GLY A 130 -3.81 -0.45 -6.00
N VAL A 131 -4.07 -0.59 -7.29
CA VAL A 131 -4.84 -1.67 -7.90
C VAL A 131 -3.83 -2.59 -8.57
N GLN A 132 -3.77 -3.82 -8.09
CA GLN A 132 -2.75 -4.80 -8.44
C GLN A 132 -3.42 -6.09 -8.94
N ARG A 133 -2.67 -6.90 -9.68
CA ARG A 133 -3.04 -8.27 -10.02
C ARG A 133 -1.90 -9.20 -9.68
N TYR A 134 -2.23 -10.40 -9.24
CA TYR A 134 -1.25 -11.36 -8.74
C TYR A 134 -0.71 -12.29 -9.82
N LEU A 135 0.57 -12.65 -9.71
CA LEU A 135 1.29 -13.45 -10.71
C LEU A 135 1.57 -14.89 -10.30
N MET A 136 1.57 -15.20 -8.99
CA MET A 136 1.65 -16.57 -8.52
C MET A 136 0.40 -17.36 -8.91
N ASP A 137 0.54 -18.67 -9.10
CA ASP A 137 -0.58 -19.54 -9.48
C ASP A 137 -1.47 -19.88 -8.27
N VAL A 138 -0.85 -20.01 -7.10
CA VAL A 138 -1.54 -20.31 -5.83
C VAL A 138 -1.04 -19.38 -4.74
N ASN A 139 -1.97 -18.83 -3.96
CA ASN A 139 -1.67 -17.99 -2.80
C ASN A 139 -2.34 -18.55 -1.54
N LEU A 140 -1.58 -19.35 -0.79
CA LEU A 140 -2.01 -19.99 0.45
C LEU A 140 -1.79 -19.10 1.69
N SER A 141 -1.43 -17.82 1.51
CA SER A 141 -1.26 -16.90 2.63
C SER A 141 -2.55 -16.78 3.44
N PRO A 142 -2.52 -16.89 4.78
CA PRO A 142 -3.73 -16.84 5.60
C PRO A 142 -4.28 -15.41 5.67
N SER A 143 -5.60 -15.25 5.77
CA SER A 143 -6.20 -13.97 6.17
C SER A 143 -6.26 -13.95 7.70
N LEU A 144 -5.40 -13.16 8.33
CA LEU A 144 -5.26 -13.15 9.79
C LEU A 144 -6.39 -12.40 10.52
N HIS A 145 -6.96 -11.39 9.88
CA HIS A 145 -7.88 -10.46 10.51
C HIS A 145 -9.26 -10.48 9.85
N PRO A 146 -10.33 -10.12 10.59
CA PRO A 146 -11.62 -9.84 9.99
C PRO A 146 -11.51 -8.65 9.04
N TYR A 147 -12.39 -8.61 8.04
CA TYR A 147 -12.46 -7.47 7.13
C TYR A 147 -13.22 -6.29 7.77
N ASN A 148 -12.90 -5.10 7.30
CA ASN A 148 -13.58 -3.85 7.58
C ASN A 148 -14.09 -3.25 6.27
N PHE A 149 -15.21 -2.52 6.33
CA PHE A 149 -15.72 -1.82 5.17
C PHE A 149 -15.02 -0.48 4.99
N VAL A 150 -14.67 -0.19 3.74
CA VAL A 150 -14.28 1.14 3.27
C VAL A 150 -15.11 1.45 2.03
N GLY A 151 -16.16 2.22 2.24
CA GLY A 151 -17.22 2.39 1.25
C GLY A 151 -17.98 1.07 1.10
N LYS A 152 -18.11 0.59 -0.14
CA LYS A 152 -18.73 -0.71 -0.45
C LYS A 152 -17.74 -1.88 -0.53
N LEU A 153 -16.44 -1.63 -0.35
CA LEU A 153 -15.39 -2.64 -0.46
C LEU A 153 -14.98 -3.16 0.92
N ARG A 154 -14.67 -4.46 1.00
CA ARG A 154 -14.14 -5.11 2.19
C ARG A 154 -12.62 -5.18 2.12
N PHE A 155 -11.97 -4.80 3.22
CA PHE A 155 -10.53 -4.82 3.37
C PHE A 155 -10.13 -5.55 4.65
N SER A 156 -9.18 -6.47 4.55
CA SER A 156 -8.58 -7.13 5.71
C SER A 156 -7.15 -6.64 5.91
N GLU A 157 -6.73 -6.50 7.18
CA GLU A 157 -5.35 -6.25 7.54
C GLU A 157 -4.52 -7.52 7.28
N GLN A 158 -3.57 -7.44 6.34
CA GLN A 158 -2.76 -8.61 5.93
C GLN A 158 -1.35 -8.59 6.53
N GLY A 159 -0.82 -7.41 6.86
CA GLY A 159 0.52 -7.30 7.42
C GLY A 159 0.91 -5.87 7.76
N GLU A 160 2.17 -5.67 8.11
CA GLU A 160 2.71 -4.35 8.43
C GLU A 160 4.11 -4.12 7.87
N VAL A 161 4.40 -2.87 7.50
CA VAL A 161 5.74 -2.39 7.18
C VAL A 161 6.22 -1.56 8.36
N ILE A 162 7.36 -1.93 8.92
CA ILE A 162 7.97 -1.20 10.05
C ILE A 162 9.14 -0.37 9.52
N LEU A 163 9.05 0.94 9.68
CA LEU A 163 10.11 1.89 9.34
C LEU A 163 10.77 2.38 10.63
N LYS A 164 12.09 2.24 10.74
CA LYS A 164 12.85 2.78 11.86
C LYS A 164 13.24 4.23 11.55
N PRO A 165 13.26 5.15 12.53
CA PRO A 165 13.61 6.55 12.31
C PRO A 165 15.00 6.71 11.70
N PHE A 166 15.95 5.84 12.05
CA PHE A 166 17.29 5.86 11.47
C PHE A 166 17.35 5.39 10.01
N ASP A 167 16.31 4.73 9.49
CA ASP A 167 16.22 4.43 8.06
C ASP A 167 16.11 5.74 7.25
N SER A 168 15.53 6.81 7.84
CA SER A 168 15.48 8.15 7.22
C SER A 168 16.83 8.88 7.22
N ILE A 169 17.74 8.56 8.14
CA ILE A 169 19.09 9.14 8.18
C ILE A 169 19.98 8.57 7.08
N ARG A 170 19.80 7.29 6.73
CA ARG A 170 20.50 6.70 5.57
C ARG A 170 20.01 7.30 4.25
N TRP A 171 18.81 7.87 4.21
CA TRP A 171 18.14 8.29 2.98
C TRP A 171 17.35 9.61 3.22
N PRO A 172 18.04 10.76 3.28
CA PRO A 172 17.49 12.04 3.79
C PRO A 172 16.34 12.66 2.96
N LEU A 173 15.81 11.97 1.95
CA LEU A 173 14.80 12.48 1.01
C LEU A 173 13.48 11.72 1.02
N VAL A 174 13.31 10.70 1.87
CA VAL A 174 12.15 9.81 1.79
C VAL A 174 11.33 9.92 3.08
N GLY A 175 10.26 10.72 3.06
CA GLY A 175 9.29 10.74 4.15
C GLY A 175 8.54 9.40 4.25
N PRO A 176 7.78 9.13 5.32
CA PRO A 176 7.07 7.85 5.47
C PRO A 176 6.09 7.53 4.33
N LYS A 177 5.54 8.55 3.64
CA LYS A 177 4.73 8.37 2.41
C LYS A 177 5.56 7.89 1.23
N ASP A 178 6.81 8.32 1.18
CA ASP A 178 7.69 8.12 0.05
C ASP A 178 8.37 6.76 0.16
N VAL A 179 8.52 6.17 1.35
CA VAL A 179 9.20 4.87 1.51
C VAL A 179 8.43 3.73 0.84
N VAL A 180 7.11 3.81 0.79
CA VAL A 180 6.26 2.84 0.09
C VAL A 180 6.00 3.22 -1.38
N ASN A 181 6.57 4.34 -1.87
CA ASN A 181 6.47 4.77 -3.28
C ASN A 181 7.82 5.07 -4.00
N ALA A 182 8.96 5.10 -3.30
CA ALA A 182 10.33 5.07 -3.82
C ALA A 182 10.71 3.75 -4.54
N ALA A 183 10.80 3.79 -5.87
CA ALA A 183 11.14 2.61 -6.67
C ALA A 183 12.50 1.98 -6.27
N TYR A 184 12.59 0.66 -6.40
CA TYR A 184 13.76 -0.17 -6.09
C TYR A 184 14.26 -0.09 -4.64
N TYR A 185 13.48 0.53 -3.75
CA TYR A 185 13.77 0.55 -2.33
C TYR A 185 13.31 -0.75 -1.65
N ARG A 186 14.21 -1.36 -0.89
CA ARG A 186 13.92 -2.59 -0.13
C ARG A 186 13.36 -2.24 1.24
N PHE A 187 12.16 -2.75 1.52
CA PHE A 187 11.55 -2.67 2.84
C PHE A 187 11.17 -4.06 3.34
N THR A 188 10.92 -4.16 4.64
CA THR A 188 10.47 -5.42 5.27
C THR A 188 8.95 -5.37 5.44
N LEU A 189 8.27 -6.30 4.79
CA LEU A 189 6.85 -6.54 4.96
C LEU A 189 6.66 -7.72 5.93
N GLN A 190 6.09 -7.45 7.09
CA GLN A 190 5.72 -8.44 8.08
C GLN A 190 4.34 -9.01 7.75
N MET A 191 4.32 -10.15 7.05
CA MET A 191 3.09 -10.81 6.62
C MET A 191 3.36 -12.31 6.44
N PRO A 192 2.49 -13.21 6.90
CA PRO A 192 2.61 -14.61 6.55
C PRO A 192 2.36 -14.77 5.05
N ILE A 193 3.34 -15.32 4.33
CA ILE A 193 3.20 -15.57 2.90
C ILE A 193 3.37 -17.05 2.59
N SER A 194 2.62 -17.50 1.59
CA SER A 194 2.83 -18.79 0.93
C SER A 194 2.39 -18.70 -0.52
N PHE A 195 3.32 -18.32 -1.39
CA PHE A 195 3.12 -18.18 -2.84
C PHE A 195 3.70 -19.39 -3.56
N ILE A 196 3.00 -19.89 -4.56
CA ILE A 196 3.46 -21.01 -5.39
C ILE A 196 3.32 -20.62 -6.85
N TRP A 197 4.42 -20.75 -7.58
CA TRP A 197 4.44 -20.79 -9.04
C TRP A 197 4.62 -22.24 -9.47
N ASN A 198 3.73 -22.71 -10.32
CA ASN A 198 3.78 -24.05 -10.88
C ASN A 198 4.88 -24.15 -11.96
N GLU A 199 5.29 -25.38 -12.25
CA GLU A 199 6.12 -25.65 -13.42
C GLU A 199 5.39 -25.22 -14.70
N GLY A 200 6.13 -24.63 -15.63
CA GLY A 200 5.63 -24.06 -16.88
C GLY A 200 5.14 -22.61 -16.77
N SER A 201 4.97 -22.06 -15.56
CA SER A 201 4.53 -20.68 -15.39
C SER A 201 5.59 -19.69 -15.83
N LEU A 202 5.18 -18.65 -16.56
CA LEU A 202 6.04 -17.51 -16.89
C LEU A 202 6.20 -16.63 -15.65
N ALA A 203 7.44 -16.47 -15.20
CA ALA A 203 7.80 -15.62 -14.07
C ALA A 203 8.70 -14.47 -14.52
N HIS A 204 8.68 -13.41 -13.73
CA HIS A 204 9.45 -12.20 -13.95
C HIS A 204 10.24 -11.90 -12.68
N ARG A 205 11.51 -11.50 -12.81
CA ARG A 205 12.35 -11.17 -11.67
C ARG A 205 13.27 -9.99 -11.93
N LEU A 206 13.66 -9.36 -10.83
CA LEU A 206 14.78 -8.45 -10.75
C LEU A 206 15.97 -9.16 -10.12
N ILE A 207 17.16 -8.83 -10.59
CA ILE A 207 18.44 -9.24 -10.03
C ILE A 207 19.18 -7.96 -9.67
N SER A 208 19.49 -7.78 -8.40
CA SER A 208 20.24 -6.61 -7.92
C SER A 208 21.75 -6.78 -8.13
N PRO A 209 22.56 -5.71 -8.01
CA PRO A 209 24.00 -5.75 -8.27
C PRO A 209 24.78 -6.70 -7.34
N ASP A 210 24.23 -6.97 -6.14
CA ASP A 210 24.76 -7.94 -5.17
C ASP A 210 24.32 -9.40 -5.46
N GLY A 211 23.62 -9.64 -6.58
CA GLY A 211 23.15 -10.95 -7.01
C GLY A 211 21.85 -11.43 -6.35
N MET A 212 21.23 -10.60 -5.51
CA MET A 212 19.96 -10.97 -4.86
C MET A 212 18.82 -10.96 -5.89
N LYS A 213 17.92 -11.93 -5.77
CA LYS A 213 16.82 -12.13 -6.73
C LYS A 213 15.49 -11.77 -6.09
N TYR A 214 14.65 -11.06 -6.85
CA TYR A 214 13.30 -10.67 -6.43
C TYR A 214 12.30 -11.08 -7.51
N ILE A 215 11.41 -12.02 -7.22
CA ILE A 215 10.36 -12.44 -8.17
C ILE A 215 9.17 -11.48 -8.06
N MET A 216 8.60 -11.10 -9.20
CA MET A 216 7.40 -10.29 -9.27
C MET A 216 6.20 -11.13 -8.81
N PHE A 217 5.50 -10.68 -7.78
CA PHE A 217 4.29 -11.35 -7.30
C PHE A 217 3.02 -10.56 -7.57
N ALA A 218 3.13 -9.25 -7.85
CA ALA A 218 2.01 -8.42 -8.25
C ALA A 218 2.43 -7.39 -9.31
N TRP A 219 1.52 -7.06 -10.21
CA TRP A 219 1.72 -6.04 -11.25
C TRP A 219 0.55 -5.06 -11.32
N SER A 220 0.82 -3.86 -11.81
CA SER A 220 -0.17 -2.80 -12.00
C SER A 220 -0.12 -2.22 -13.40
N ASN A 221 -1.26 -1.68 -13.85
CA ASN A 221 -1.35 -0.86 -15.05
C ASN A 221 -1.85 0.56 -14.73
N GLN A 222 -1.75 1.00 -13.47
CA GLN A 222 -2.18 2.35 -13.09
C GLN A 222 -1.26 3.43 -13.65
N SER A 223 0.06 3.21 -13.61
CA SER A 223 1.05 4.15 -14.13
C SER A 223 1.26 4.02 -15.65
N ALA A 224 1.01 2.84 -16.21
CA ALA A 224 1.15 2.55 -17.63
C ALA A 224 0.02 1.64 -18.12
N ILE A 225 -1.00 2.26 -18.71
CA ILE A 225 -2.30 1.63 -19.06
C ILE A 225 -2.13 0.52 -20.11
N ASP A 226 -1.11 0.62 -20.95
CA ASP A 226 -0.83 -0.30 -22.05
C ASP A 226 -0.08 -1.57 -21.61
N ILE A 227 0.32 -1.66 -20.34
CA ILE A 227 0.90 -2.87 -19.74
C ILE A 227 -0.21 -3.87 -19.48
N THR A 228 -0.02 -5.07 -20.02
CA THR A 228 -0.86 -6.24 -19.83
C THR A 228 0.00 -7.40 -19.35
N ARG A 229 -0.62 -8.46 -18.83
CA ARG A 229 0.11 -9.62 -18.27
C ARG A 229 1.06 -10.27 -19.28
N ASP A 230 0.64 -10.39 -20.54
CA ASP A 230 1.43 -10.95 -21.65
C ASP A 230 2.61 -10.04 -22.04
N LYS A 231 2.48 -8.72 -21.86
CA LYS A 231 3.52 -7.74 -22.15
C LYS A 231 4.53 -7.53 -21.02
N LEU A 232 4.38 -8.23 -19.89
CA LEU A 232 5.35 -8.12 -18.80
C LEU A 232 6.75 -8.53 -19.25
N ILE A 233 6.89 -9.41 -20.25
CA ILE A 233 8.19 -9.78 -20.84
C ILE A 233 8.96 -8.59 -21.42
N GLU A 234 8.26 -7.54 -21.85
CA GLU A 234 8.82 -6.34 -22.50
C GLU A 234 9.36 -5.33 -21.48
N LEU A 235 9.09 -5.53 -20.17
CA LEU A 235 9.46 -4.59 -19.11
C LEU A 235 10.96 -4.32 -19.04
N LYS A 236 11.81 -5.22 -19.51
CA LYS A 236 13.27 -4.98 -19.60
C LYS A 236 13.61 -3.66 -20.29
N THR A 237 12.83 -3.28 -21.30
CA THR A 237 13.05 -2.06 -22.10
C THR A 237 12.26 -0.84 -21.62
N ARG A 238 11.35 -1.05 -20.65
CA ARG A 238 10.44 -0.02 -20.14
C ARG A 238 10.77 0.43 -18.73
N LEU A 239 11.46 -0.42 -17.97
CA LEU A 239 11.84 -0.12 -16.61
C LEU A 239 13.06 0.81 -16.56
N ASP A 240 12.98 1.84 -15.73
CA ASP A 240 14.09 2.72 -15.39
C ASP A 240 14.96 2.06 -14.30
N LEU A 241 15.59 0.93 -14.67
CA LEU A 241 16.40 0.13 -13.75
C LEU A 241 17.59 0.94 -13.21
N PRO A 242 17.89 0.88 -11.90
CA PRO A 242 19.12 1.44 -11.36
C PRO A 242 20.36 0.76 -11.97
N PRO A 243 21.55 1.38 -11.89
CA PRO A 243 22.78 0.79 -12.40
C PRO A 243 23.00 -0.64 -11.90
N ASP A 244 23.41 -1.52 -12.81
CA ASP A 244 23.72 -2.94 -12.57
C ASP A 244 22.53 -3.81 -12.09
N TRP A 245 21.30 -3.29 -12.12
CA TRP A 245 20.10 -4.12 -11.98
C TRP A 245 19.73 -4.77 -13.30
N GLU A 246 19.25 -6.01 -13.23
CA GLU A 246 18.75 -6.73 -14.39
C GLU A 246 17.30 -7.15 -14.21
N TYR A 247 16.51 -7.00 -15.27
CA TYR A 247 15.19 -7.60 -15.38
C TYR A 247 15.23 -8.84 -16.26
N GLN A 248 14.62 -9.93 -15.79
CA GLN A 248 14.55 -11.19 -16.52
C GLN A 248 13.15 -11.80 -16.46
N SER A 249 12.68 -12.30 -17.60
CA SER A 249 11.54 -13.21 -17.68
C SER A 249 12.03 -14.62 -17.96
N PHE A 250 11.44 -15.62 -17.31
CA PHE A 250 11.84 -17.01 -17.46
C PHE A 250 10.68 -17.96 -17.17
N LEU A 251 10.72 -19.15 -17.78
CA LEU A 251 9.78 -20.21 -17.45
C LEU A 251 10.26 -20.96 -16.22
N ILE A 252 9.34 -21.20 -15.29
CA ILE A 252 9.58 -21.98 -14.08
C ILE A 252 9.70 -23.45 -14.47
N ASN A 253 10.87 -24.06 -14.25
CA ASN A 253 11.14 -25.47 -14.64
C ASN A 253 10.91 -26.48 -13.51
N LYS A 254 10.67 -26.00 -12.28
CA LYS A 254 10.26 -26.77 -11.10
C LYS A 254 9.37 -25.87 -10.26
N PRO A 255 8.35 -26.39 -9.56
CA PRO A 255 7.50 -25.57 -8.72
C PRO A 255 8.32 -24.69 -7.76
N LEU A 256 8.10 -23.38 -7.81
CA LEU A 256 8.76 -22.42 -6.95
C LEU A 256 7.79 -22.04 -5.82
N THR A 257 8.19 -22.32 -4.59
CA THR A 257 7.40 -21.98 -3.40
C THR A 257 8.14 -20.94 -2.58
N ILE A 258 7.48 -19.81 -2.30
CA ILE A 258 7.97 -18.78 -1.39
C ILE A 258 7.09 -18.79 -0.15
N LYS A 259 7.67 -19.13 0.99
CA LYS A 259 6.99 -19.17 2.28
C LYS A 259 7.76 -18.35 3.30
N SER A 260 7.03 -17.57 4.10
CA SER A 260 7.65 -16.91 5.26
C SER A 260 8.09 -17.95 6.28
N ILE A 261 9.22 -17.72 6.94
CA ILE A 261 9.70 -18.59 8.01
C ILE A 261 8.72 -18.56 9.19
N LEU A 262 8.43 -19.73 9.76
CA LEU A 262 7.54 -19.83 10.92
C LEU A 262 8.09 -19.01 12.09
N GLY A 263 7.27 -18.10 12.64
CA GLY A 263 7.67 -17.20 13.73
C GLY A 263 8.47 -15.97 13.29
N ASN A 264 8.87 -15.87 12.03
CA ASN A 264 9.49 -14.67 11.46
C ASN A 264 8.90 -14.38 10.06
N HIS A 265 7.84 -13.56 10.06
CA HIS A 265 7.14 -13.15 8.84
C HIS A 265 7.81 -11.98 8.11
N ALA A 266 9.11 -11.73 8.33
CA ALA A 266 9.84 -10.64 7.70
C ALA A 266 10.21 -10.98 6.25
N ASN A 267 9.42 -10.49 5.30
CA ASN A 267 9.69 -10.66 3.87
C ASN A 267 10.31 -9.39 3.30
N ARG A 268 11.38 -9.54 2.52
CA ARG A 268 12.02 -8.40 1.85
C ARG A 268 11.31 -8.15 0.52
N VAL A 269 10.73 -6.96 0.40
CA VAL A 269 9.90 -6.56 -0.73
C VAL A 269 10.44 -5.25 -1.28
N LEU A 270 10.23 -5.03 -2.57
CA LEU A 270 10.43 -3.75 -3.25
C LEU A 270 9.35 -3.60 -4.34
N TYR A 271 9.26 -2.43 -4.94
CA TYR A 271 8.47 -2.19 -6.15
C TYR A 271 9.27 -1.36 -7.15
N ASP A 272 8.85 -1.38 -8.41
CA ASP A 272 9.38 -0.52 -9.46
C ASP A 272 8.54 0.75 -9.64
N GLU A 273 9.00 1.67 -10.48
CA GLU A 273 8.32 2.94 -10.78
C GLU A 273 6.97 2.78 -11.48
N LEU A 274 6.68 1.58 -12.01
CA LEU A 274 5.40 1.24 -12.63
C LEU A 274 4.41 0.65 -11.61
N GLY A 275 4.84 0.45 -10.36
CA GLY A 275 4.03 -0.04 -9.26
C GLY A 275 3.90 -1.56 -9.23
N ASN A 276 4.81 -2.30 -9.86
CA ASN A 276 4.87 -3.76 -9.73
C ASN A 276 5.62 -4.13 -8.46
N TYR A 277 5.16 -5.16 -7.76
CA TYR A 277 5.76 -5.62 -6.51
C TYR A 277 6.58 -6.89 -6.70
N TYR A 278 7.75 -6.89 -6.07
CA TYR A 278 8.69 -8.00 -6.10
C TYR A 278 9.04 -8.43 -4.68
N ILE A 279 9.25 -9.73 -4.52
CA ILE A 279 9.62 -10.32 -3.24
C ILE A 279 10.94 -11.08 -3.38
N GLN A 280 11.85 -10.87 -2.44
CA GLN A 280 13.11 -11.58 -2.40
C GLN A 280 12.84 -13.07 -2.22
N TYR A 281 13.58 -13.89 -2.97
CA TYR A 281 13.54 -15.33 -2.85
C TYR A 281 14.93 -15.91 -3.06
N ASP A 282 15.20 -16.99 -2.35
CA ASP A 282 16.40 -17.78 -2.53
C ASP A 282 15.97 -19.08 -3.23
N LEU A 283 16.72 -19.48 -4.25
CA LEU A 283 16.58 -20.80 -4.86
C LEU A 283 17.55 -21.70 -4.12
N ASP A 284 17.02 -22.63 -3.31
CA ASP A 284 17.79 -23.75 -2.77
C ASP A 284 18.29 -24.67 -3.91
#